data_AF-A0A9P9R2I7-F1
#
_entry.id   AF-A0A9P9R2I7-F1
#
_cell.length_a   1.000
_cell.length_b   1.000
_cell.length_c   1.000
_cell.angle_alpha   90.00
_cell.angle_beta   90.00
_cell.angle_gamma   90.00
#
_symmetry.space_group_name_H-M   'P 1'
#
loop_
_entity.id
_entity.type
_entity.pdbx_description
1 polymer ?
#
loop_
_entity_poly.entity_id
_entity_poly.type
_entity_poly.pdbx_seq_one_letter_code
_entity_poly.pdbx_strand_id
1 'polypeptide(L)'
;MKYWGIVYDVGLNFGGAKLSVETFNIHLVEYDPRTIAHDLHANAVRIEGEDIDRLVTATRAAHAEGLTVFFNPWNMEAAVEETRAYLEEAVEAAETLRIEGVDIVFVAGCEYTIFNKGVFPGDSFNDRVMWFGTQLSGNPPVAKSIPDSVREKSPKLNTILRSFAEGVRRKFGGLLTYSAG
;
A
#
# COMPACT_ATOMS: atom_id res chain seq x y z
N MET A 1 -4.10 18.73 -12.13
CA MET A 1 -3.82 17.56 -11.27
C MET A 1 -2.31 17.38 -11.24
N LYS A 2 -1.69 17.11 -10.07
CA LYS A 2 -0.21 17.02 -9.94
C LYS A 2 0.34 15.71 -10.52
N TYR A 3 -0.37 14.61 -10.24
CA TYR A 3 0.03 13.26 -10.64
C TYR A 3 -1.05 12.62 -11.51
N TRP A 4 -0.62 11.92 -12.55
CA TRP A 4 -1.42 11.09 -13.45
C TRP A 4 -0.64 9.79 -13.58
N GLY A 5 -1.17 8.71 -13.03
CA GLY A 5 -0.38 7.53 -12.79
C GLY A 5 -1.15 6.23 -12.85
N ILE A 6 -0.38 5.16 -12.75
CA ILE A 6 -0.84 3.77 -12.82
C ILE A 6 -0.39 3.05 -11.55
N VAL A 7 -1.16 2.06 -11.12
CA VAL A 7 -0.76 1.12 -10.08
C VAL A 7 -0.05 -0.05 -10.75
N TYR A 8 1.17 -0.33 -10.32
CA TYR A 8 2.04 -1.37 -10.85
C TYR A 8 2.33 -2.41 -9.75
N ASP A 9 1.76 -3.59 -9.93
CA ASP A 9 1.87 -4.71 -8.99
C ASP A 9 3.16 -5.50 -9.25
N VAL A 10 3.99 -5.68 -8.21
CA VAL A 10 5.22 -6.49 -8.26
C VAL A 10 5.07 -7.85 -7.57
N GLY A 11 3.89 -8.13 -7.00
CA GLY A 11 3.57 -9.36 -6.29
C GLY A 11 2.90 -9.06 -4.95
N LEU A 12 1.59 -8.92 -4.96
CA LEU A 12 0.73 -8.90 -3.79
C LEU A 12 0.46 -10.32 -3.28
N ASN A 13 0.47 -10.49 -1.96
CA ASN A 13 0.11 -11.73 -1.28
C ASN A 13 -1.25 -11.58 -0.58
N PHE A 14 -2.29 -12.24 -1.08
CA PHE A 14 -3.64 -12.20 -0.51
C PHE A 14 -3.87 -13.31 0.55
N GLY A 15 -2.83 -13.73 1.27
CA GLY A 15 -2.89 -14.86 2.20
C GLY A 15 -3.01 -16.23 1.52
N GLY A 16 -2.66 -16.30 0.23
CA GLY A 16 -2.71 -17.50 -0.59
C GLY A 16 -1.34 -18.14 -0.81
N ALA A 17 -1.30 -19.26 -1.53
CA ALA A 17 -0.04 -19.96 -1.83
C ALA A 17 0.84 -19.25 -2.87
N LYS A 18 0.33 -18.21 -3.54
CA LYS A 18 0.98 -17.57 -4.68
C LYS A 18 0.80 -16.05 -4.64
N LEU A 19 1.83 -15.35 -5.10
CA LEU A 19 1.76 -13.91 -5.38
C LEU A 19 0.94 -13.65 -6.64
N SER A 20 0.31 -12.47 -6.73
CA SER A 20 -0.35 -11.99 -7.95
C SER A 20 0.59 -11.95 -9.16
N VAL A 21 1.88 -11.68 -8.92
CA VAL A 21 2.98 -11.81 -9.88
C VAL A 21 3.88 -12.97 -9.47
N GLU A 22 3.60 -14.17 -9.99
CA GLU A 22 4.37 -15.38 -9.66
C GLU A 22 5.84 -15.26 -10.10
N THR A 23 6.07 -14.87 -11.36
CA THR A 23 7.42 -14.76 -11.95
C THR A 23 7.82 -13.31 -12.07
N PHE A 24 8.84 -12.89 -11.33
CA PHE A 24 9.40 -11.55 -11.41
C PHE A 24 10.44 -11.47 -12.53
N ASN A 25 10.00 -11.11 -13.74
CA ASN A 25 10.86 -10.97 -14.90
C ASN A 25 11.47 -9.56 -14.96
N ILE A 26 12.78 -9.47 -14.73
CA ILE A 26 13.51 -8.19 -14.71
C ILE A 26 13.36 -7.40 -16.02
N HIS A 27 13.32 -8.07 -17.17
CA HIS A 27 13.20 -7.41 -18.46
C HIS A 27 11.83 -6.75 -18.65
N LEU A 28 10.77 -7.32 -18.06
CA LEU A 28 9.45 -6.68 -18.06
C LEU A 28 9.43 -5.48 -17.10
N VAL A 29 10.04 -5.63 -15.92
CA VAL A 29 10.14 -4.55 -14.94
C VAL A 29 10.92 -3.34 -15.47
N GLU A 30 11.88 -3.54 -16.37
CA GLU A 30 12.57 -2.47 -17.08
C GLU A 30 11.74 -1.88 -18.24
N TYR A 31 10.96 -2.70 -18.93
CA TYR A 31 10.14 -2.30 -20.07
C TYR A 31 8.86 -1.54 -19.67
N ASP A 32 8.18 -1.99 -18.62
CA ASP A 32 6.85 -1.50 -18.24
C ASP A 32 6.87 0.00 -17.85
N PRO A 33 7.83 0.50 -17.04
CA PRO A 33 7.89 1.92 -16.72
C PRO A 33 8.09 2.83 -17.94
N ARG A 34 8.79 2.34 -18.97
CA ARG A 34 8.96 3.07 -20.23
C ARG A 34 7.62 3.22 -20.94
N THR A 35 6.84 2.14 -21.01
CA THR A 35 5.48 2.17 -21.57
C THR A 35 4.58 3.12 -20.77
N ILE A 36 4.64 3.03 -19.43
CA ILE A 36 3.87 3.89 -18.52
C ILE A 36 4.20 5.37 -18.76
N ALA A 37 5.48 5.73 -18.86
CA ALA A 37 5.92 7.11 -19.03
C ALA A 37 5.68 7.65 -20.45
N HIS A 38 6.07 6.89 -21.47
CA HIS A 38 6.17 7.42 -22.84
C HIS A 38 4.95 7.11 -23.71
N ASP A 39 4.30 5.97 -23.49
CA ASP A 39 3.14 5.55 -24.31
C ASP A 39 1.82 5.91 -23.63
N LEU A 40 1.75 5.78 -22.29
CA LEU A 40 0.58 6.15 -21.49
C LEU A 40 0.66 7.58 -20.94
N HIS A 41 1.81 8.26 -21.12
CA HIS A 41 2.05 9.65 -20.72
C HIS A 41 1.82 9.91 -19.22
N ALA A 42 1.99 8.88 -18.38
CA ALA A 42 1.94 9.02 -16.94
C ALA A 42 3.19 9.74 -16.43
N ASN A 43 3.06 10.45 -15.30
CA ASN A 43 4.18 11.09 -14.61
C ASN A 43 4.44 10.51 -13.21
N ALA A 44 3.63 9.53 -12.80
CA ALA A 44 3.79 8.83 -11.54
C ALA A 44 3.38 7.37 -11.64
N VAL A 45 3.94 6.53 -10.77
CA VAL A 45 3.55 5.13 -10.64
C VAL A 45 3.48 4.76 -9.16
N ARG A 46 2.42 4.04 -8.77
CA ARG A 46 2.33 3.41 -7.45
C ARG A 46 2.79 1.98 -7.58
N ILE A 47 3.94 1.68 -7.01
CA ILE A 47 4.51 0.34 -7.05
C ILE A 47 4.09 -0.35 -5.75
N GLU A 48 3.37 -1.47 -5.89
CA GLU A 48 2.81 -2.20 -4.75
C GLU A 48 3.13 -3.70 -4.79
N GLY A 49 3.32 -4.29 -3.61
CA GLY A 49 3.74 -5.68 -3.45
C GLY A 49 4.26 -5.96 -2.04
N GLU A 50 4.52 -7.24 -1.75
CA GLU A 50 5.02 -7.68 -0.44
C GLU A 50 6.55 -7.77 -0.38
N ASP A 51 7.18 -8.20 -1.46
CA ASP A 51 8.64 -8.36 -1.52
C ASP A 51 9.33 -6.99 -1.70
N ILE A 52 10.11 -6.58 -0.69
CA ILE A 52 10.82 -5.29 -0.66
C ILE A 52 11.86 -5.20 -1.79
N ASP A 53 12.55 -6.29 -2.14
CA ASP A 53 13.55 -6.28 -3.21
C ASP A 53 12.89 -6.08 -4.58
N ARG A 54 11.70 -6.66 -4.78
CA ARG A 54 10.90 -6.41 -5.99
C ARG A 54 10.44 -4.95 -6.07
N LEU A 55 9.97 -4.37 -4.97
CA LEU A 55 9.59 -2.96 -4.88
C LEU A 55 10.77 -2.05 -5.22
N VAL A 56 11.95 -2.31 -4.64
CA VAL A 56 13.19 -1.56 -4.89
C VAL A 56 13.59 -1.64 -6.36
N THR A 57 13.54 -2.83 -6.94
CA THR A 57 13.92 -3.07 -8.33
C THR A 57 13.01 -2.30 -9.30
N ALA A 58 11.70 -2.41 -9.13
CA ALA A 58 10.74 -1.66 -9.94
C ALA A 58 10.84 -0.14 -9.72
N THR A 59 11.17 0.30 -8.50
CA THR A 59 11.37 1.72 -8.19
C THR A 59 12.55 2.32 -8.94
N ARG A 60 13.67 1.60 -9.03
CA ARG A 60 14.83 2.05 -9.82
C ARG A 60 14.52 2.10 -11.32
N ALA A 61 13.78 1.12 -11.84
CA ALA A 61 13.34 1.13 -13.23
C ALA A 61 12.40 2.32 -13.53
N ALA A 62 11.45 2.62 -12.65
CA ALA A 62 10.57 3.78 -12.79
C ALA A 62 11.31 5.12 -12.68
N HIS A 63 12.29 5.21 -11.78
CA HIS A 63 13.14 6.39 -11.65
C HIS A 63 13.94 6.68 -12.93
N ALA A 64 14.47 5.65 -13.58
CA ALA A 64 15.23 5.79 -14.83
C ALA A 64 14.39 6.43 -15.96
N GLU A 65 13.07 6.22 -15.93
CA GLU A 65 12.12 6.79 -16.89
C GLU A 65 11.52 8.13 -16.42
N GLY A 66 11.99 8.66 -15.28
CA GLY A 66 11.59 9.97 -14.76
C GLY A 66 10.23 10.02 -14.05
N LEU A 67 9.68 8.86 -13.65
CA LEU A 67 8.41 8.79 -12.94
C LEU A 67 8.59 9.10 -11.44
N THR A 68 7.65 9.85 -10.86
CA THR A 68 7.50 9.93 -9.40
C THR A 68 6.98 8.59 -8.87
N VAL A 69 7.61 8.02 -7.85
CA VAL A 69 7.24 6.71 -7.31
C VAL A 69 6.45 6.84 -6.01
N PHE A 70 5.25 6.26 -5.99
CA PHE A 70 4.51 5.98 -4.77
C PHE A 70 4.89 4.57 -4.30
N PHE A 71 5.86 4.49 -3.40
CA PHE A 71 6.40 3.24 -2.88
C PHE A 71 5.44 2.68 -1.83
N ASN A 72 4.73 1.59 -2.17
CA ASN A 72 3.68 1.05 -1.32
C ASN A 72 3.93 -0.41 -0.94
N PRO A 73 4.65 -0.66 0.17
CA PRO A 73 4.83 -2.00 0.71
C PRO A 73 3.51 -2.51 1.33
N TRP A 74 3.15 -3.75 1.02
CA TRP A 74 1.94 -4.42 1.50
C TRP A 74 2.29 -5.72 2.24
N ASN A 75 1.78 -5.87 3.45
CA ASN A 75 1.88 -7.11 4.21
C ASN A 75 0.46 -7.49 4.65
N MET A 76 -0.30 -8.15 3.77
CA MET A 76 -1.71 -8.47 4.04
C MET A 76 -1.82 -9.60 5.07
N GLU A 77 -2.97 -9.72 5.71
CA GLU A 77 -3.25 -10.68 6.79
C GLU A 77 -2.35 -10.59 8.03
N ALA A 78 -1.40 -9.65 8.04
CA ALA A 78 -0.53 -9.41 9.18
C ALA A 78 -1.28 -8.71 10.32
N ALA A 79 -0.86 -9.03 11.53
CA ALA A 79 -1.23 -8.30 12.73
C ALA A 79 -0.58 -6.90 12.75
N VAL A 80 -1.02 -6.07 13.70
CA VAL A 80 -0.56 -4.68 13.85
C VAL A 80 0.96 -4.58 14.00
N GLU A 81 1.55 -5.34 14.91
CA GLU A 81 3.00 -5.26 15.17
C GLU A 81 3.83 -5.85 14.02
N GLU A 82 3.33 -6.89 13.36
CA GLU A 82 3.96 -7.47 12.17
C GLU A 82 3.97 -6.47 11.00
N THR A 83 2.83 -5.79 10.78
CA THR A 83 2.73 -4.73 9.77
C THR A 83 3.68 -3.59 10.10
N ARG A 84 3.75 -3.17 11.38
CA ARG A 84 4.63 -2.11 11.82
C ARG A 84 6.10 -2.44 11.56
N ALA A 85 6.55 -3.63 11.97
CA ALA A 85 7.92 -4.08 11.77
C ALA A 85 8.28 -4.12 10.28
N TYR A 86 7.37 -4.65 9.45
CA TYR A 86 7.55 -4.69 8.00
C TYR A 86 7.63 -3.29 7.37
N LEU A 87 6.77 -2.35 7.78
CA LEU A 87 6.86 -0.96 7.32
C LEU A 87 8.17 -0.29 7.76
N GLU A 88 8.68 -0.62 8.95
CA GLU A 88 9.97 -0.13 9.46
C GLU A 88 11.19 -0.70 8.72
N GLU A 89 11.07 -1.85 8.05
CA GLU A 89 12.07 -2.41 7.15
C GLU A 89 11.96 -1.78 5.75
N ALA A 90 10.75 -1.77 5.18
CA ALA A 90 10.49 -1.22 3.86
C ALA A 90 10.84 0.27 3.75
N VAL A 91 10.69 1.02 4.85
CA VAL A 91 11.05 2.44 4.89
C VAL A 91 12.56 2.67 4.82
N GLU A 92 13.39 1.75 5.31
CA GLU A 92 14.85 1.87 5.18
C GLU A 92 15.25 1.77 3.71
N ALA A 93 14.68 0.81 2.98
CA ALA A 93 14.88 0.67 1.54
C ALA A 93 14.40 1.92 0.77
N ALA A 94 13.23 2.45 1.11
CA ALA A 94 12.71 3.67 0.50
C ALA A 94 13.57 4.91 0.79
N GLU A 95 14.12 5.05 2.00
CA GLU A 95 15.02 6.14 2.35
C GLU A 95 16.36 6.03 1.60
N THR A 96 16.91 4.83 1.45
CA THR A 96 18.09 4.61 0.60
C THR A 96 17.84 5.10 -0.83
N LEU A 97 16.72 4.69 -1.45
CA LEU A 97 16.33 5.14 -2.80
C LEU A 97 16.14 6.66 -2.87
N ARG A 98 15.57 7.27 -1.84
CA ARG A 98 15.42 8.74 -1.76
C ARG A 98 16.78 9.45 -1.75
N ILE A 99 17.74 8.94 -0.98
CA ILE A 99 19.10 9.49 -0.90
C ILE A 99 19.83 9.30 -2.24
N GLU A 100 19.56 8.22 -2.97
CA GLU A 100 20.04 7.98 -4.33
C GLU A 100 19.45 8.96 -5.37
N GLY A 101 18.40 9.71 -5.02
CA GLY A 101 17.80 10.75 -5.87
C GLY A 101 16.42 10.42 -6.44
N VAL A 102 15.80 9.32 -6.03
CA VAL A 102 14.44 8.97 -6.48
C VAL A 102 13.41 9.96 -5.89
N ASP A 103 12.53 10.50 -6.75
CA ASP A 103 11.35 11.26 -6.30
C ASP A 103 10.29 10.29 -5.78
N ILE A 104 10.31 10.07 -4.46
CA ILE A 104 9.57 9.00 -3.79
C ILE A 104 8.60 9.54 -2.73
N VAL A 105 7.38 9.02 -2.78
CA VAL A 105 6.33 9.17 -1.76
C VAL A 105 6.11 7.81 -1.12
N PHE A 106 6.34 7.69 0.18
CA PHE A 106 6.07 6.44 0.90
C PHE A 106 4.58 6.33 1.23
N VAL A 107 3.97 5.18 0.92
CA VAL A 107 2.56 4.90 1.20
C VAL A 107 2.48 3.93 2.38
N ALA A 108 2.15 4.44 3.57
CA ALA A 108 2.13 3.66 4.82
C ALA A 108 0.80 2.91 5.02
N GLY A 109 0.50 2.03 4.07
CA GLY A 109 -0.66 1.16 4.08
C GLY A 109 -1.72 1.54 3.06
N CYS A 110 -2.61 0.59 2.82
CA CYS A 110 -3.75 0.71 1.93
C CYS A 110 -4.93 -0.04 2.54
N GLU A 111 -6.07 0.64 2.69
CA GLU A 111 -7.34 0.04 3.15
C GLU A 111 -7.17 -0.95 4.32
N TYR A 112 -6.34 -0.57 5.31
CA TYR A 112 -5.83 -1.45 6.38
C TYR A 112 -6.93 -2.23 7.10
N THR A 113 -8.11 -1.64 7.26
CA THR A 113 -9.25 -2.27 7.94
C THR A 113 -9.73 -3.56 7.31
N ILE A 114 -9.54 -3.73 5.99
CA ILE A 114 -9.99 -4.90 5.23
C ILE A 114 -8.82 -5.84 4.96
N PHE A 115 -7.63 -5.33 4.65
CA PHE A 115 -6.48 -6.19 4.28
C PHE A 115 -5.66 -6.69 5.47
N ASN A 116 -5.81 -6.11 6.66
CA ASN A 116 -5.04 -6.49 7.84
C ASN A 116 -5.89 -6.81 9.05
N LYS A 117 -5.31 -7.60 9.95
CA LYS A 117 -5.94 -7.97 11.21
C LYS A 117 -5.91 -6.81 12.19
N GLY A 118 -6.87 -6.84 13.12
CA GLY A 118 -6.82 -6.03 14.33
C GLY A 118 -7.81 -4.87 14.38
N VAL A 119 -8.34 -4.36 13.26
CA VAL A 119 -9.39 -3.32 13.30
C VAL A 119 -10.78 -3.93 13.22
N PHE A 120 -11.10 -4.52 12.07
CA PHE A 120 -12.33 -5.29 11.89
C PHE A 120 -12.13 -6.72 12.40
N PRO A 121 -13.19 -7.35 12.95
CA PRO A 121 -13.12 -8.74 13.38
C PRO A 121 -12.96 -9.67 12.17
N GLY A 122 -12.20 -10.74 12.34
CA GLY A 122 -11.93 -11.73 11.30
C GLY A 122 -10.44 -12.05 11.17
N ASP A 123 -10.12 -13.33 10.95
CA ASP A 123 -8.74 -13.82 10.83
C ASP A 123 -8.28 -13.89 9.37
N SER A 124 -9.21 -13.74 8.42
CA SER A 124 -8.95 -13.65 6.99
C SER A 124 -9.60 -12.41 6.35
N PHE A 125 -9.13 -12.05 5.16
CA PHE A 125 -9.70 -11.00 4.30
C PHE A 125 -11.19 -11.24 4.09
N ASN A 126 -11.57 -12.48 3.80
CA ASN A 126 -12.96 -12.86 3.59
C ASN A 126 -13.81 -12.64 4.84
N ASP A 127 -13.31 -12.96 6.04
CA ASP A 127 -14.04 -12.72 7.28
C ASP A 127 -14.30 -11.22 7.48
N ARG A 128 -13.30 -10.39 7.21
CA ARG A 128 -13.40 -8.92 7.37
C ARG A 128 -14.32 -8.29 6.32
N VAL A 129 -14.26 -8.75 5.06
CA VAL A 129 -15.19 -8.35 3.99
C VAL A 129 -16.62 -8.75 4.33
N MET A 130 -16.84 -9.98 4.76
CA MET A 130 -18.17 -10.47 5.15
C MET A 130 -18.72 -9.68 6.35
N TRP A 131 -17.90 -9.46 7.38
CA TRP A 131 -18.30 -8.64 8.52
C TRP A 131 -18.68 -7.23 8.08
N PHE A 132 -17.85 -6.55 7.29
CA PHE A 132 -18.13 -5.19 6.82
C PHE A 132 -19.40 -5.15 5.96
N GLY A 133 -19.59 -6.12 5.07
CA GLY A 133 -20.81 -6.30 4.28
C GLY A 133 -22.06 -6.42 5.15
N THR A 134 -22.01 -7.18 6.25
CA THR A 134 -23.14 -7.30 7.19
C THR A 134 -23.50 -5.99 7.89
N GLN A 135 -22.53 -5.08 8.07
CA GLN A 135 -22.79 -3.75 8.65
C GLN A 135 -23.49 -2.82 7.65
N LEU A 136 -23.29 -3.06 6.35
CA LEU A 136 -23.90 -2.29 5.27
C LEU A 136 -25.25 -2.87 4.83
N SER A 137 -25.51 -4.16 5.09
CA SER A 137 -26.78 -4.81 4.77
C SER A 137 -27.85 -4.50 5.82
N GLY A 138 -28.55 -3.39 5.63
CA GLY A 138 -29.74 -2.97 6.37
C GLY A 138 -30.56 -1.99 5.51
N ASN A 139 -31.83 -1.74 5.88
CA ASN A 139 -32.65 -0.72 5.19
C ASN A 139 -31.82 0.58 5.09
N PRO A 140 -31.76 1.23 3.90
CA PRO A 140 -30.86 2.34 3.68
C PRO A 140 -31.14 3.40 4.76
N PRO A 141 -30.19 3.68 5.67
CA PRO A 141 -30.34 4.81 6.53
C PRO A 141 -30.40 6.01 5.60
N VAL A 142 -31.43 6.83 5.79
CA VAL A 142 -31.50 8.20 5.32
C VAL A 142 -30.08 8.76 5.15
N ALA A 143 -29.63 8.84 3.90
CA ALA A 143 -28.39 9.45 3.42
C ALA A 143 -27.16 9.49 4.39
N LYS A 144 -26.09 8.79 4.02
CA LYS A 144 -24.67 9.11 4.35
C LYS A 144 -24.11 8.75 5.75
N SER A 145 -24.81 8.04 6.64
CA SER A 145 -24.23 7.69 7.94
C SER A 145 -23.48 6.35 7.93
N ILE A 146 -22.19 6.37 8.31
CA ILE A 146 -21.40 5.18 8.63
C ILE A 146 -22.06 4.44 9.81
N PRO A 147 -22.31 3.10 9.73
CA PRO A 147 -22.87 2.32 10.83
C PRO A 147 -22.08 2.46 12.13
N ASP A 148 -22.74 2.47 13.28
CA ASP A 148 -22.09 2.70 14.57
C ASP A 148 -21.02 1.64 14.88
N SER A 149 -21.28 0.38 14.52
CA SER A 149 -20.32 -0.72 14.62
C SER A 149 -19.00 -0.50 13.86
N VAL A 150 -19.05 0.24 12.75
CA VAL A 150 -17.88 0.65 11.96
C VAL A 150 -17.24 1.90 12.58
N ARG A 151 -18.05 2.89 12.95
CA ARG A 151 -17.60 4.14 13.60
C ARG A 151 -16.83 3.88 14.90
N GLU A 152 -17.28 2.92 15.70
CA GLU A 152 -16.63 2.51 16.95
C GLU A 152 -15.21 1.97 16.74
N LYS A 153 -14.85 1.57 15.51
CA LYS A 153 -13.49 1.11 15.17
C LYS A 153 -12.53 2.27 14.85
N SER A 154 -13.03 3.47 14.57
CA SER A 154 -12.20 4.61 14.16
C SER A 154 -11.13 5.00 15.18
N PRO A 155 -11.39 5.06 16.51
CA PRO A 155 -10.33 5.35 17.48
C PRO A 155 -9.19 4.32 17.43
N LYS A 156 -9.52 3.03 17.29
CA LYS A 156 -8.53 1.96 17.18
C LYS A 156 -7.70 2.08 15.91
N LEU A 157 -8.36 2.32 14.77
CA LEU A 157 -7.70 2.55 13.48
C LEU A 157 -6.74 3.74 13.57
N ASN A 158 -7.18 4.86 14.15
CA ASN A 158 -6.36 6.07 14.29
C ASN A 158 -5.11 5.82 15.14
N THR A 159 -5.21 5.04 16.22
CA THR A 159 -4.05 4.64 17.04
C THR A 159 -3.07 3.80 16.23
N ILE A 160 -3.58 2.84 15.45
CA ILE A 160 -2.74 1.97 14.61
C ILE A 160 -2.04 2.77 13.51
N LEU A 161 -2.77 3.55 12.71
CA LEU A 161 -2.19 4.35 11.63
C LEU A 161 -1.20 5.40 12.16
N ARG A 162 -1.46 5.97 13.34
CA ARG A 162 -0.49 6.85 14.01
C ARG A 162 0.81 6.12 14.31
N SER A 163 0.74 4.90 14.84
CA SER A 163 1.93 4.10 15.16
C SER A 163 2.77 3.79 13.90
N PHE A 164 2.13 3.52 12.77
CA PHE A 164 2.81 3.31 11.49
C PHE A 164 3.48 4.60 10.99
N ALA A 165 2.74 5.72 11.01
CA ALA A 165 3.27 7.00 10.59
C ALA A 165 4.47 7.43 11.47
N GLU A 166 4.39 7.25 12.78
CA GLU A 166 5.51 7.51 13.70
C GLU A 166 6.71 6.61 13.44
N GLY A 167 6.48 5.32 13.14
CA GLY A 167 7.53 4.37 12.75
C GLY A 167 8.28 4.80 11.49
N VAL A 168 7.53 5.08 10.44
CA VAL A 168 8.06 5.54 9.14
C VAL A 168 8.79 6.87 9.30
N ARG A 169 8.21 7.83 10.03
CA ARG A 169 8.79 9.18 10.20
C ARG A 169 10.10 9.22 10.97
N ARG A 170 10.42 8.21 11.78
CA ARG A 170 11.73 8.12 12.44
C ARG A 170 12.87 7.88 11.44
N LYS A 171 12.58 7.25 10.30
CA LYS A 171 13.60 6.80 9.34
C LYS A 171 13.49 7.47 7.96
N PHE A 172 12.33 8.03 7.60
CA PHE A 172 12.08 8.60 6.27
C PHE A 172 12.01 10.13 6.24
N GLY A 173 12.85 10.73 5.41
CA GLY A 173 12.89 12.18 5.18
C GLY A 173 11.91 12.70 4.12
N GLY A 174 11.27 11.81 3.34
CA GLY A 174 10.44 12.17 2.20
C GLY A 174 8.94 12.39 2.51
N LEU A 175 8.11 12.45 1.45
CA LEU A 175 6.66 12.61 1.59
C LEU A 175 5.99 11.29 2.02
N LEU A 176 5.06 11.37 2.97
CA LEU A 176 4.30 10.21 3.48
C LEU A 176 2.84 10.39 3.15
N THR A 177 2.19 9.32 2.69
CA THR A 177 0.75 9.28 2.46
C THR A 177 0.16 7.94 2.90
N TYR A 178 -1.15 7.82 2.77
CA TYR A 178 -1.93 6.61 2.99
C TYR A 178 -2.88 6.41 1.81
N SER A 179 -3.09 5.16 1.40
CA SER A 179 -4.05 4.84 0.33
C SER A 179 -5.41 4.49 0.93
N ALA A 180 -6.31 5.48 0.96
CA ALA A 180 -7.72 5.27 1.27
C ALA A 180 -8.47 5.04 -0.05
N GLY A 181 -9.26 3.97 -0.13
CA GLY A 181 -10.18 3.71 -1.25
C GLY A 181 -11.35 4.69 -1.34
#